data_AF-A0A535HZQ0-F1
#
_entry.id   AF-A0A535HZQ0-F1
#
_cell.length_a   1.000
_cell.length_b   1.000
_cell.length_c   1.000
_cell.angle_alpha   90.00
_cell.angle_beta   90.00
_cell.angle_gamma   90.00
#
_symmetry.space_group_name_H-M   'P 1'
#
loop_
_entity.id
_entity.type
_entity.pdbx_description
1 polymer ?
#
loop_
_entity_poly.entity_id
_entity_poly.type
_entity_poly.pdbx_seq_one_letter_code
_entity_poly.pdbx_strand_id
1 'polypeptide(L)'
;MSAWKNWDNRQRTFWIVVATVAVASIVYAIDIRLLLLGQRGVTAVDDIGEAVAAAIAAGACGWAATRASGRDRLGWALMGISAGLWSAGEVVWSVYEVGMRVAVPYPSFADAGFLAAVPFAVAGIRAFWSAPRGTSSRWRVWFDGVIVAIALTSTAWAFGLKSVWLSNSSTKLLDLAYPVGDILVGTILILAIRRASQQQAGRMAFLLAGVAAYSISDSAFAYLNAQGAFGSVGNVVDTGWFAGFLLIALAATYPSAAPKVATQQAPLDLWQLALPWMTLLLASAGDVYSSVTGHDIDLFMSSCTAALAVLLTVNMILERKEFLEMLTDIEKTHSVLNREFKTALVGIQQLSEQVKDADRAYDEGVRVLAADIHHQAERLDQLVEGML
;
A
#
# COMPACT_ATOMS: atom_id res chain seq x y z
N MET A 1 5.41 -31.64 -8.71
CA MET A 1 5.01 -31.32 -10.10
C MET A 1 3.48 -31.30 -10.34
N SER A 2 2.61 -31.36 -9.32
CA SER A 2 1.15 -31.38 -9.50
C SER A 2 0.43 -30.01 -9.35
N ALA A 3 1.09 -28.98 -8.83
CA ALA A 3 0.48 -27.65 -8.64
C ALA A 3 0.28 -26.84 -9.94
N TRP A 4 0.97 -27.22 -11.03
CA TRP A 4 0.95 -26.49 -12.31
C TRP A 4 -0.20 -26.89 -13.24
N LYS A 5 -0.92 -27.97 -12.92
CA LYS A 5 -1.88 -28.60 -13.86
C LYS A 5 -3.22 -27.89 -13.96
N ASN A 6 -3.54 -26.98 -13.02
CA ASN A 6 -4.84 -26.28 -12.96
C ASN A 6 -4.76 -24.78 -13.30
N TRP A 7 -3.64 -24.27 -13.80
CA TRP A 7 -3.51 -22.86 -14.19
C TRP A 7 -4.10 -22.62 -15.58
N ASP A 8 -4.98 -21.62 -15.67
CA ASP A 8 -5.40 -21.02 -16.93
C ASP A 8 -4.16 -20.58 -17.73
N ASN A 9 -4.19 -20.68 -19.07
CA ASN A 9 -3.05 -20.32 -19.92
C ASN A 9 -2.55 -18.89 -19.66
N ARG A 10 -3.46 -17.97 -19.27
CA ARG A 10 -3.12 -16.60 -18.88
C ARG A 10 -2.28 -16.52 -17.61
N GLN A 11 -2.56 -17.37 -16.61
CA GLN A 11 -1.78 -17.42 -15.38
C GLN A 11 -0.38 -17.99 -15.64
N ARG A 12 -0.27 -19.01 -16.49
CA ARG A 12 1.04 -19.57 -16.91
C ARG A 12 1.90 -18.52 -17.60
N THR A 13 1.34 -17.80 -18.58
CA THR A 13 2.07 -16.71 -19.27
C THR A 13 2.51 -15.64 -18.28
N PHE A 14 1.65 -15.23 -17.35
CA PHE A 14 2.01 -14.23 -16.33
C PHE A 14 3.20 -14.68 -15.48
N TRP A 15 3.18 -15.91 -14.95
CA TRP A 15 4.28 -16.42 -14.14
C TRP A 15 5.58 -16.63 -14.93
N ILE A 16 5.50 -16.93 -16.22
CA ILE A 16 6.68 -16.92 -17.10
C ILE A 16 7.25 -15.50 -17.19
N VAL A 17 6.42 -14.48 -17.39
CA VAL A 17 6.88 -13.08 -17.40
C VAL A 17 7.49 -12.68 -16.06
N VAL A 18 6.87 -13.07 -14.93
CA VAL A 18 7.44 -12.85 -13.58
C VAL A 18 8.82 -13.50 -13.45
N ALA A 19 8.98 -14.75 -13.90
CA ALA A 19 10.27 -15.43 -13.86
C ALA A 19 11.31 -14.75 -14.76
N THR A 20 10.92 -14.29 -15.95
CA THR A 20 11.79 -13.53 -16.84
C THR A 20 12.23 -12.21 -16.20
N VAL A 21 11.32 -11.46 -15.58
CA VAL A 21 11.64 -10.23 -14.86
C VAL A 21 12.62 -10.51 -13.72
N ALA A 22 12.37 -11.54 -12.90
CA ALA A 22 13.25 -11.91 -11.80
C ALA A 22 14.66 -12.29 -12.30
N VAL A 23 14.76 -13.09 -13.36
CA VAL A 23 16.05 -13.45 -13.96
C VAL A 23 16.75 -12.23 -14.54
N ALA A 24 16.02 -11.37 -15.25
CA ALA A 24 16.58 -10.13 -15.81
C ALA A 24 17.13 -9.22 -14.71
N SER A 25 16.38 -9.00 -13.62
CA SER A 25 16.84 -8.20 -12.47
C SER A 25 18.05 -8.82 -11.77
N ILE A 26 18.13 -10.15 -11.65
CA ILE A 26 19.30 -10.82 -11.07
C ILE A 26 20.52 -10.67 -11.98
N VAL A 27 20.36 -10.89 -13.29
CA VAL A 27 21.46 -10.74 -14.26
C VAL A 27 21.97 -9.30 -14.28
N TYR A 28 21.05 -8.33 -14.25
CA TYR A 28 21.36 -6.91 -14.15
C TYR A 28 22.16 -6.57 -12.88
N ALA A 29 21.70 -7.04 -11.72
CA ALA A 29 22.41 -6.86 -10.45
C ALA A 29 23.81 -7.48 -10.45
N ILE A 30 23.97 -8.65 -11.09
CA ILE A 30 25.26 -9.33 -11.21
C ILE A 30 26.19 -8.54 -12.11
N ASP A 31 25.71 -8.03 -13.25
CA ASP A 31 26.53 -7.24 -14.17
C ASP A 31 27.01 -5.93 -13.52
N ILE A 32 26.11 -5.20 -12.85
CA ILE A 32 26.43 -3.99 -12.08
C ILE A 32 27.50 -4.27 -11.03
N ARG A 33 27.35 -5.36 -10.27
CA ARG A 33 28.28 -5.68 -9.17
C ARG A 33 29.64 -6.19 -9.64
N LEU A 34 29.66 -6.98 -10.72
CA LEU A 34 30.88 -7.65 -11.20
C LEU A 34 31.58 -6.87 -12.32
N LEU A 35 30.96 -5.81 -12.85
CA LEU A 35 31.47 -5.00 -13.94
C LEU A 35 31.85 -5.84 -15.18
N LEU A 36 31.04 -6.84 -15.52
CA LEU A 36 31.38 -7.85 -16.54
C LEU A 36 31.57 -7.22 -17.93
N LEU A 37 30.82 -6.15 -18.22
CA LEU A 37 30.90 -5.38 -19.46
C LEU A 37 31.93 -4.23 -19.41
N GLY A 38 32.71 -4.14 -18.33
CA GLY A 38 33.58 -3.01 -18.03
C GLY A 38 32.81 -1.76 -17.60
N GLN A 39 33.48 -0.78 -17.01
CA GLN A 39 32.83 0.39 -16.40
C GLN A 39 31.85 1.10 -17.34
N ARG A 40 32.26 1.31 -18.59
CA ARG A 40 31.42 1.99 -19.61
C ARG A 40 30.22 1.16 -20.06
N GLY A 41 30.41 -0.15 -20.17
CA GLY A 41 29.34 -1.07 -20.56
C GLY A 41 28.28 -1.14 -19.48
N VAL A 42 28.71 -1.20 -18.21
CA VAL A 42 27.80 -1.18 -17.06
C VAL A 42 27.02 0.12 -16.98
N THR A 43 27.66 1.30 -17.03
CA THR A 43 26.92 2.59 -17.02
C THR A 43 25.91 2.67 -18.16
N ALA A 44 26.27 2.23 -19.37
CA ALA A 44 25.32 2.23 -20.49
C ALA A 44 24.16 1.24 -20.30
N VAL A 45 24.42 0.06 -19.73
CA VAL A 45 23.37 -0.92 -19.42
C VAL A 45 22.48 -0.44 -18.29
N ASP A 46 23.06 0.27 -17.33
CA ASP A 46 22.40 0.84 -16.17
C ASP A 46 21.38 1.90 -16.62
N ASP A 47 21.85 3.06 -17.09
CA ASP A 47 21.02 4.20 -17.49
C ASP A 47 19.95 3.80 -18.55
N ILE A 48 20.37 3.09 -19.60
CA ILE A 48 19.45 2.70 -20.68
C ILE A 48 18.48 1.62 -20.17
N GLY A 49 18.96 0.70 -19.33
CA GLY A 49 18.15 -0.34 -18.74
C GLY A 49 17.02 0.23 -17.89
N GLU A 50 17.31 1.22 -17.07
CA GLU A 50 16.33 1.91 -16.24
C GLU A 50 15.33 2.71 -17.07
N ALA A 51 15.81 3.49 -18.04
CA ALA A 51 14.95 4.23 -18.96
C ALA A 51 13.95 3.30 -19.67
N VAL A 52 14.43 2.15 -20.14
CA VAL A 52 13.62 1.12 -20.81
C VAL A 52 12.64 0.45 -19.84
N ALA A 53 13.08 0.09 -18.63
CA ALA A 53 12.22 -0.50 -17.62
C ALA A 53 11.06 0.44 -17.24
N ALA A 54 11.37 1.73 -17.02
CA ALA A 54 10.37 2.76 -16.75
C ALA A 54 9.43 3.00 -17.94
N ALA A 55 9.93 2.98 -19.18
CA ALA A 55 9.10 3.08 -20.38
C ALA A 55 8.16 1.86 -20.53
N ILE A 56 8.63 0.66 -20.22
CA ILE A 56 7.80 -0.56 -20.18
C ILE A 56 6.71 -0.42 -19.12
N ALA A 57 7.04 0.07 -17.92
CA ALA A 57 6.07 0.33 -16.86
C ALA A 57 5.03 1.36 -17.31
N ALA A 58 5.45 2.45 -17.96
CA ALA A 58 4.57 3.48 -18.50
C ALA A 58 3.59 2.90 -19.53
N GLY A 59 4.11 2.11 -20.49
CA GLY A 59 3.30 1.44 -21.51
C GLY A 59 2.33 0.40 -20.93
N ALA A 60 2.79 -0.42 -19.97
CA ALA A 60 1.96 -1.42 -19.30
C ALA A 60 0.84 -0.77 -18.48
N CYS A 61 1.13 0.30 -17.73
CA CYS A 61 0.15 1.11 -17.02
C CYS A 61 -0.85 1.78 -17.98
N GLY A 62 -0.37 2.35 -19.09
CA GLY A 62 -1.23 2.90 -20.14
C GLY A 62 -2.17 1.85 -20.74
N TRP A 63 -1.67 0.66 -21.02
CA TRP A 63 -2.48 -0.47 -21.48
C TRP A 63 -3.52 -0.89 -20.45
N ALA A 64 -3.13 -1.03 -19.18
CA ALA A 64 -4.04 -1.34 -18.08
C ALA A 64 -5.13 -0.27 -17.92
N ALA A 65 -4.80 1.01 -18.13
CA ALA A 65 -5.76 2.10 -18.10
C ALA A 65 -6.82 1.98 -19.20
N THR A 66 -6.45 1.58 -20.42
CA THR A 66 -7.44 1.38 -21.51
C THR A 66 -8.42 0.24 -21.24
N ARG A 67 -8.03 -0.73 -20.41
CA ARG A 67 -8.86 -1.90 -20.05
C ARG A 67 -9.62 -1.73 -18.74
N ALA A 68 -9.25 -0.75 -17.93
CA ALA A 68 -9.88 -0.48 -16.65
C ALA A 68 -11.02 0.56 -16.78
N SER A 69 -11.88 0.61 -15.78
CA SER A 69 -12.97 1.59 -15.70
C SER A 69 -12.93 2.37 -14.38
N GLY A 70 -13.47 3.58 -14.40
CA GLY A 70 -13.60 4.41 -13.19
C GLY A 70 -12.24 4.77 -12.57
N ARG A 71 -12.09 4.48 -11.28
CA ARG A 71 -10.91 4.87 -10.48
C ARG A 71 -9.66 4.05 -10.80
N ASP A 72 -9.81 2.77 -11.13
CA ASP A 72 -8.69 1.93 -11.55
C ASP A 72 -8.08 2.47 -12.85
N ARG A 73 -8.89 2.97 -13.78
CA ARG A 73 -8.40 3.66 -15.00
C ARG A 73 -7.58 4.89 -14.67
N LEU A 74 -8.08 5.73 -13.76
CA LEU A 74 -7.38 6.93 -13.34
C LEU A 74 -6.05 6.58 -12.66
N GLY A 75 -6.03 5.58 -11.77
CA GLY A 75 -4.81 5.12 -11.12
C GLY A 75 -3.76 4.65 -12.11
N TRP A 76 -4.14 3.79 -13.06
CA TRP A 76 -3.22 3.31 -14.08
C TRP A 76 -2.74 4.41 -15.03
N ALA A 77 -3.61 5.36 -15.41
CA ALA A 77 -3.22 6.48 -16.26
C ALA A 77 -2.18 7.38 -15.56
N LEU A 78 -2.41 7.71 -14.30
CA LEU A 78 -1.50 8.55 -13.51
C LEU A 78 -0.18 7.84 -13.21
N MET A 79 -0.21 6.54 -12.89
CA MET A 79 1.02 5.74 -12.75
C MET A 79 1.79 5.65 -14.07
N GLY A 80 1.09 5.54 -15.20
CA GLY A 80 1.71 5.54 -16.53
C GLY A 80 2.38 6.88 -16.86
N ILE A 81 1.73 8.00 -16.54
CA ILE A 81 2.32 9.34 -16.68
C ILE A 81 3.54 9.50 -15.77
N SER A 82 3.45 9.06 -14.52
CA SER A 82 4.56 9.10 -13.57
C SER A 82 5.79 8.35 -14.09
N ALA A 83 5.62 7.07 -14.47
CA ALA A 83 6.71 6.27 -15.02
C ALA A 83 7.25 6.84 -16.35
N GLY A 84 6.39 7.45 -17.17
CA GLY A 84 6.80 8.10 -18.42
C GLY A 84 7.62 9.37 -18.19
N LEU A 85 7.26 10.19 -17.20
CA LEU A 85 8.03 11.38 -16.81
C LEU A 85 9.39 11.00 -16.23
N TRP A 86 9.42 9.96 -15.39
CA TRP A 86 10.66 9.43 -14.84
C TRP A 86 11.56 8.88 -15.95
N SER A 87 11.01 8.06 -16.87
CA SER A 87 11.72 7.56 -18.05
C SER A 87 12.27 8.69 -18.93
N ALA A 88 11.52 9.78 -19.11
CA ALA A 88 12.01 10.95 -19.85
C ALA A 88 13.18 11.65 -19.15
N GLY A 89 13.15 11.73 -17.81
CA GLY A 89 14.28 12.20 -17.00
C GLY A 89 15.50 11.31 -17.18
N GLU A 90 15.30 10.00 -17.13
CA GLU A 90 16.37 9.01 -17.27
C GLU A 90 16.99 9.03 -18.67
N VAL A 91 16.19 9.19 -19.74
CA VAL A 91 16.72 9.38 -21.09
C VAL A 91 17.61 10.63 -21.18
N VAL A 92 17.22 11.73 -20.52
CA VAL A 92 18.05 12.94 -20.47
C VAL A 92 19.34 12.68 -19.71
N TRP A 93 19.28 11.94 -18.59
CA TRP A 93 20.44 11.49 -17.84
C TRP A 93 21.40 10.67 -18.72
N SER A 94 20.89 9.63 -19.39
CA SER A 94 21.68 8.77 -20.28
C SER A 94 22.30 9.57 -21.44
N VAL A 95 21.63 10.60 -21.94
CA VAL A 95 22.20 11.47 -23.00
C VAL A 95 23.43 12.21 -22.50
N TYR A 96 23.43 12.71 -21.25
CA TYR A 96 24.60 13.37 -20.67
C TYR A 96 25.74 12.38 -20.39
N GLU A 97 25.44 11.28 -19.70
CA GLU A 97 26.44 10.35 -19.19
C GLU A 97 26.94 9.38 -20.26
N VAL A 98 26.04 8.70 -20.97
CA VAL A 98 26.39 7.73 -22.03
C VAL A 98 26.70 8.44 -23.35
N GLY A 99 25.85 9.41 -23.73
CA GLY A 99 25.93 10.10 -25.02
C GLY A 99 27.07 11.12 -25.08
N MET A 100 27.03 12.11 -24.20
CA MET A 100 27.98 13.23 -24.16
C MET A 100 29.23 12.93 -23.32
N ARG A 101 29.20 11.88 -22.48
CA ARG A 101 30.31 11.46 -21.62
C ARG A 101 30.77 12.54 -20.66
N VAL A 102 29.81 13.31 -20.16
CA VAL A 102 30.03 14.30 -19.11
C VAL A 102 29.28 13.87 -17.86
N ALA A 103 29.84 14.19 -16.69
CA ALA A 103 29.08 14.07 -15.46
C ALA A 103 27.81 14.93 -15.59
N VAL A 104 26.67 14.37 -15.18
CA VAL A 104 25.38 15.06 -15.30
C VAL A 104 25.45 16.38 -14.51
N PRO A 105 25.21 17.53 -15.15
CA PRO A 105 25.31 18.82 -14.48
C PRO A 105 24.19 18.94 -13.44
N TYR A 106 24.50 19.27 -12.18
CA TYR A 106 23.48 19.46 -11.16
C TYR A 106 23.25 20.95 -10.88
N PRO A 107 22.04 21.50 -11.06
CA PRO A 107 20.80 20.85 -11.51
C PRO A 107 20.74 20.65 -13.04
N SER A 108 19.99 19.64 -13.48
CA SER A 108 19.83 19.21 -14.89
C SER A 108 18.37 19.25 -15.36
N PHE A 109 18.17 18.99 -16.66
CA PHE A 109 16.82 18.71 -17.20
C PHE A 109 16.27 17.34 -16.78
N ALA A 110 17.10 16.40 -16.31
CA ALA A 110 16.64 15.11 -15.81
C ALA A 110 15.82 15.28 -14.51
N ASP A 111 16.27 16.19 -13.62
CA ASP A 111 15.60 16.50 -12.35
C ASP A 111 14.14 16.94 -12.54
N ALA A 112 13.84 17.64 -13.65
CA ALA A 112 12.47 18.03 -13.98
C ALA A 112 11.57 16.82 -14.23
N GLY A 113 12.08 15.78 -14.90
CA GLY A 113 11.35 14.52 -15.14
C GLY A 113 11.12 13.74 -13.85
N PHE A 114 12.17 13.57 -13.04
CA PHE A 114 12.11 12.85 -11.78
C PHE A 114 11.14 13.49 -10.78
N LEU A 115 11.24 14.81 -10.56
CA LEU A 115 10.37 15.51 -9.63
C LEU A 115 8.93 15.64 -10.14
N ALA A 116 8.74 15.79 -11.46
CA ALA A 116 7.40 15.80 -12.03
C ALA A 116 6.71 14.44 -11.87
N ALA A 117 7.43 13.33 -11.85
CA ALA A 117 6.86 11.99 -11.68
C ALA A 117 6.17 11.79 -10.32
N VAL A 118 6.70 12.40 -9.24
CA VAL A 118 6.24 12.23 -7.85
C VAL A 118 4.75 12.56 -7.64
N PRO A 119 4.21 13.75 -8.00
CA PRO A 119 2.80 14.05 -7.80
C PRO A 119 1.86 13.10 -8.55
N PHE A 120 2.26 12.63 -9.73
CA PHE A 120 1.47 11.64 -10.49
C PHE A 120 1.53 10.25 -9.84
N ALA A 121 2.67 9.83 -9.28
CA ALA A 121 2.76 8.59 -8.51
C ALA A 121 1.82 8.64 -7.29
N VAL A 122 1.91 9.71 -6.49
CA VAL A 122 1.07 9.93 -5.31
C VAL A 122 -0.42 9.91 -5.67
N ALA A 123 -0.81 10.63 -6.73
CA ALA A 123 -2.19 10.68 -7.19
C ALA A 123 -2.67 9.33 -7.77
N GLY A 124 -1.79 8.64 -8.51
CA GLY A 124 -2.07 7.34 -9.13
C GLY A 124 -2.28 6.24 -8.10
N ILE A 125 -1.37 6.15 -7.12
CA ILE A 125 -1.53 5.26 -5.96
C ILE A 125 -2.85 5.62 -5.29
N ARG A 126 -3.07 6.86 -4.84
CA ARG A 126 -4.31 7.26 -4.17
C ARG A 126 -5.61 6.96 -4.96
N ALA A 127 -5.58 6.98 -6.29
CA ALA A 127 -6.74 6.67 -7.11
C ALA A 127 -7.22 5.21 -6.95
N PHE A 128 -6.30 4.25 -6.76
CA PHE A 128 -6.63 2.82 -6.56
C PHE A 128 -7.39 2.53 -5.25
N TRP A 129 -7.29 3.38 -4.22
CA TRP A 129 -7.97 3.15 -2.94
C TRP A 129 -9.34 3.82 -2.87
N SER A 130 -10.37 3.05 -2.51
CA SER A 130 -11.69 3.58 -2.22
C SER A 130 -11.68 4.50 -0.99
N ALA A 131 -12.47 5.58 -1.05
CA ALA A 131 -12.69 6.41 0.13
C ALA A 131 -13.41 5.56 1.18
N PRO A 132 -13.04 5.65 2.46
CA PRO A 132 -13.72 4.87 3.48
C PRO A 132 -15.22 5.15 3.53
N ARG A 133 -16.01 4.11 3.80
CA ARG A 133 -17.44 4.27 4.09
C ARG A 133 -17.57 4.81 5.52
N GLY A 134 -18.17 6.00 5.66
CA GLY A 134 -18.39 6.67 6.95
C GLY A 134 -17.41 7.80 7.28
N THR A 135 -17.91 8.82 7.99
CA THR A 135 -17.17 10.04 8.35
C THR A 135 -15.98 9.75 9.27
N SER A 136 -16.11 8.80 10.21
CA SER A 136 -15.04 8.44 11.15
C SER A 136 -13.78 7.91 10.44
N SER A 137 -13.97 7.12 9.39
CA SER A 137 -12.85 6.49 8.69
C SER A 137 -12.11 7.47 7.75
N ARG A 138 -12.72 8.60 7.34
CA ARG A 138 -12.03 9.63 6.54
C ARG A 138 -11.00 10.42 7.34
N TRP A 139 -11.32 10.82 8.58
CA TRP A 139 -10.37 11.53 9.44
C TRP A 139 -9.19 10.64 9.82
N ARG A 140 -9.42 9.34 10.02
CA ARG A 140 -8.35 8.36 10.28
C ARG A 140 -7.31 8.28 9.17
N VAL A 141 -7.72 8.29 7.91
CA VAL A 141 -6.77 8.32 6.77
C VAL A 141 -5.83 9.52 6.88
N TRP A 142 -6.35 10.67 7.27
CA TRP A 142 -5.55 11.88 7.44
C TRP A 142 -4.62 11.79 8.65
N PHE A 143 -5.11 11.33 9.81
CA PHE A 143 -4.27 11.12 10.99
C PHE A 143 -3.13 10.14 10.72
N ASP A 144 -3.44 8.98 10.13
CA ASP A 144 -2.44 7.99 9.76
C ASP A 144 -1.39 8.59 8.80
N GLY A 145 -1.83 9.36 7.80
CA GLY A 145 -0.93 10.00 6.85
C GLY A 145 -0.03 11.05 7.49
N VAL A 146 -0.57 11.88 8.38
CA VAL A 146 0.19 12.91 9.10
C VAL A 146 1.19 12.27 10.06
N ILE A 147 0.80 11.21 10.79
CA ILE A 147 1.71 10.47 11.68
C ILE A 147 2.90 9.92 10.88
N VAL A 148 2.64 9.23 9.78
CA VAL A 148 3.70 8.66 8.94
C VAL A 148 4.58 9.76 8.35
N ALA A 149 3.98 10.84 7.83
CA ALA A 149 4.73 11.95 7.25
C ALA A 149 5.64 12.64 8.28
N ILE A 150 5.16 12.88 9.51
CA ILE A 150 5.98 13.47 10.58
C ILE A 150 7.09 12.51 11.01
N ALA A 151 6.80 11.21 11.10
CA ALA A 151 7.81 10.20 11.45
C ALA A 151 8.93 10.12 10.41
N LEU A 152 8.58 10.07 9.12
CA LEU A 152 9.56 10.09 8.03
C LEU A 152 10.32 11.42 7.97
N THR A 153 9.65 12.56 8.19
CA THR A 153 10.30 13.88 8.22
C THR A 153 11.30 14.00 9.37
N SER A 154 10.90 13.55 10.57
CA SER A 154 11.76 13.51 11.76
C SER A 154 12.99 12.62 11.52
N THR A 155 12.78 11.46 10.90
CA THR A 155 13.86 10.56 10.50
C THR A 155 14.77 11.25 9.49
N ALA A 156 14.23 11.76 8.38
CA ALA A 156 15.00 12.47 7.35
C ALA A 156 15.81 13.65 7.93
N TRP A 157 15.26 14.37 8.90
CA TRP A 157 15.94 15.45 9.63
C TRP A 157 17.21 14.96 10.33
N ALA A 158 17.13 13.83 11.03
CA ALA A 158 18.27 13.20 11.70
C ALA A 158 19.34 12.69 10.72
N PHE A 159 18.94 12.27 9.53
CA PHE A 159 19.82 11.64 8.53
C PHE A 159 20.42 12.60 7.49
N GLY A 160 20.17 13.91 7.60
CA GLY A 160 20.84 14.92 6.75
C GLY A 160 19.94 16.03 6.21
N LEU A 161 18.61 15.91 6.31
CA LEU A 161 17.71 16.98 5.84
C LEU A 161 17.97 18.32 6.56
N LYS A 162 18.43 18.28 7.82
CA LYS A 162 18.88 19.46 8.57
C LYS A 162 20.06 20.18 7.89
N SER A 163 21.06 19.45 7.40
CA SER A 163 22.24 20.07 6.78
C SER A 163 21.87 20.77 5.46
N VAL A 164 20.99 20.14 4.67
CA VAL A 164 20.42 20.73 3.47
C VAL A 164 19.60 21.98 3.81
N TRP A 165 18.76 21.91 4.85
CA TRP A 165 17.95 23.04 5.32
C TRP A 165 18.79 24.22 5.83
N LEU A 166 19.94 23.97 6.44
CA LEU A 166 20.84 25.02 6.91
C LEU A 166 21.82 25.50 5.83
N SER A 167 21.92 24.79 4.71
CA SER A 167 22.78 25.21 3.61
C SER A 167 22.33 26.55 3.01
N ASN A 168 23.32 27.33 2.55
CA ASN A 168 23.12 28.55 1.76
C ASN A 168 23.33 28.28 0.26
N SER A 169 23.09 27.05 -0.20
CA SER A 169 23.23 26.70 -1.61
C SER A 169 22.12 27.34 -2.44
N SER A 170 22.44 27.75 -3.68
CA SER A 170 21.44 28.16 -4.66
C SER A 170 20.53 27.00 -5.10
N THR A 171 20.99 25.75 -4.93
CA THR A 171 20.23 24.52 -5.26
C THR A 171 19.32 24.04 -4.14
N LYS A 172 19.33 24.71 -2.98
CA LYS A 172 18.64 24.25 -1.75
C LYS A 172 17.19 23.82 -1.96
N LEU A 173 16.42 24.57 -2.74
CA LEU A 173 15.02 24.24 -3.02
C LEU A 173 14.87 22.89 -3.74
N LEU A 174 15.79 22.60 -4.66
CA LEU A 174 15.83 21.33 -5.38
C LEU A 174 16.33 20.21 -4.46
N ASP A 175 17.38 20.48 -3.69
CA ASP A 175 17.95 19.53 -2.72
C ASP A 175 16.91 19.11 -1.66
N LEU A 176 15.98 19.99 -1.30
CA LEU A 176 14.86 19.69 -0.40
C LEU A 176 13.70 18.97 -1.11
N ALA A 177 13.52 19.18 -2.42
CA ALA A 177 12.40 18.60 -3.17
C ALA A 177 12.50 17.07 -3.24
N TYR A 178 13.70 16.51 -3.34
CA TYR A 178 13.95 15.06 -3.36
C TYR A 178 13.51 14.37 -2.05
N PRO A 179 14.05 14.71 -0.86
CA PRO A 179 13.58 14.11 0.39
C PRO A 179 12.10 14.34 0.67
N VAL A 180 11.54 15.48 0.29
CA VAL A 180 10.10 15.74 0.44
C VAL A 180 9.29 14.81 -0.47
N GLY A 181 9.74 14.58 -1.70
CA GLY A 181 9.16 13.62 -2.62
C GLY A 181 9.15 12.20 -2.05
N ASP A 182 10.28 11.76 -1.50
CA ASP A 182 10.42 10.46 -0.85
C ASP A 182 9.47 10.30 0.34
N ILE A 183 9.39 11.31 1.21
CA ILE A 183 8.46 11.30 2.35
C ILE A 183 7.01 11.15 1.86
N LEU A 184 6.63 11.84 0.77
CA LEU A 184 5.29 11.76 0.21
C LEU A 184 4.99 10.37 -0.38
N VAL A 185 5.91 9.82 -1.18
CA VAL A 185 5.77 8.48 -1.78
C VAL A 185 5.74 7.41 -0.68
N GLY A 186 6.68 7.46 0.26
CA GLY A 186 6.76 6.54 1.40
C GLY A 186 5.52 6.59 2.29
N THR A 187 4.99 7.80 2.57
CA THR A 187 3.73 7.97 3.32
C THR A 187 2.58 7.27 2.63
N ILE A 188 2.40 7.55 1.33
CA ILE A 188 1.31 6.98 0.54
C ILE A 188 1.47 5.46 0.39
N LEU A 189 2.70 4.96 0.25
CA LEU A 189 3.01 3.53 0.22
C LEU A 189 2.64 2.82 1.54
N ILE A 190 3.02 3.37 2.69
CA ILE A 190 2.68 2.81 4.00
C ILE A 190 1.16 2.78 4.20
N LEU A 191 0.47 3.87 3.86
CA LEU A 191 -0.99 3.94 3.92
C LEU A 191 -1.65 2.92 2.98
N ALA A 192 -1.08 2.73 1.81
CA ALA A 192 -1.53 1.79 0.81
C ALA A 192 -1.39 0.33 1.28
N ILE A 193 -0.25 -0.04 1.88
CA ILE A 193 -0.01 -1.37 2.47
C ILE A 193 -1.03 -1.66 3.58
N ARG A 194 -1.29 -0.69 4.48
CA ARG A 194 -2.27 -0.85 5.57
C ARG A 194 -3.70 -1.09 5.10
N ARG A 195 -4.01 -0.73 3.85
CA ARG A 195 -5.37 -0.77 3.29
C ARG A 195 -5.54 -1.77 2.16
N ALA A 196 -4.50 -2.51 1.81
CA ALA A 196 -4.57 -3.53 0.78
C ALA A 196 -5.55 -4.63 1.22
N SER A 197 -6.72 -4.70 0.59
CA SER A 197 -7.69 -5.76 0.86
C SER A 197 -7.24 -7.08 0.22
N GLN A 198 -7.52 -8.20 0.88
CA GLN A 198 -7.19 -9.55 0.40
C GLN A 198 -7.75 -9.85 -1.01
N GLN A 199 -8.79 -9.13 -1.44
CA GLN A 199 -9.40 -9.29 -2.77
C GLN A 199 -8.50 -8.86 -3.94
N GLN A 200 -7.47 -8.04 -3.72
CA GLN A 200 -6.52 -7.59 -4.76
C GLN A 200 -5.06 -7.91 -4.39
N ALA A 201 -4.84 -8.82 -3.44
CA ALA A 201 -3.55 -9.04 -2.79
C ALA A 201 -2.39 -9.22 -3.78
N GLY A 202 -2.56 -10.04 -4.84
CA GLY A 202 -1.50 -10.28 -5.82
C GLY A 202 -1.13 -9.04 -6.65
N ARG A 203 -2.13 -8.40 -7.28
CA ARG A 203 -1.93 -7.18 -8.10
C ARG A 203 -1.32 -6.05 -7.28
N MET A 204 -1.87 -5.81 -6.09
CA MET A 204 -1.42 -4.74 -5.22
C MET A 204 -0.06 -5.05 -4.59
N ALA A 205 0.26 -6.32 -4.31
CA ALA A 205 1.58 -6.71 -3.83
C ALA A 205 2.68 -6.37 -4.85
N PHE A 206 2.49 -6.66 -6.15
CA PHE A 206 3.47 -6.27 -7.17
C PHE A 206 3.63 -4.75 -7.28
N LEU A 207 2.52 -4.00 -7.24
CA LEU A 207 2.57 -2.54 -7.30
C LEU A 207 3.31 -1.95 -6.10
N LEU A 208 2.96 -2.39 -4.90
CA LEU A 208 3.55 -1.90 -3.66
C LEU A 208 5.01 -2.35 -3.51
N ALA A 209 5.34 -3.58 -3.93
CA ALA A 209 6.72 -4.04 -3.96
C ALA A 209 7.57 -3.23 -4.95
N GLY A 210 7.02 -2.89 -6.12
CA GLY A 210 7.71 -2.05 -7.10
C GLY A 210 7.96 -0.63 -6.59
N VAL A 211 6.94 0.01 -6.01
CA VAL A 211 7.09 1.34 -5.38
C VAL A 211 8.03 1.29 -4.18
N ALA A 212 8.01 0.22 -3.38
CA ALA A 212 8.94 0.04 -2.26
C ALA A 212 10.39 -0.10 -2.74
N ALA A 213 10.64 -0.92 -3.78
CA ALA A 213 11.97 -1.07 -4.37
C ALA A 213 12.49 0.27 -4.91
N TYR A 214 11.63 1.02 -5.60
CA TYR A 214 11.92 2.38 -6.06
C TYR A 214 12.31 3.31 -4.89
N SER A 215 11.47 3.41 -3.86
CA SER A 215 11.72 4.32 -2.73
C SER A 215 12.94 3.94 -1.89
N ILE A 216 13.21 2.64 -1.70
CA ILE A 216 14.42 2.18 -1.00
C ILE A 216 15.67 2.57 -1.78
N SER A 217 15.61 2.48 -3.11
CA SER A 217 16.74 2.83 -3.98
C SER A 217 17.01 4.32 -3.94
N ASP A 218 15.97 5.15 -4.03
CA ASP A 218 16.07 6.62 -3.91
C ASP A 218 16.71 7.05 -2.57
N SER A 219 16.22 6.49 -1.46
CA SER A 219 16.77 6.76 -0.13
C SER A 219 18.22 6.27 0.02
N ALA A 220 18.57 5.12 -0.54
CA ALA A 220 19.94 4.61 -0.51
C ALA A 220 20.88 5.47 -1.37
N PHE A 221 20.43 5.91 -2.55
CA PHE A 221 21.14 6.86 -3.41
C PHE A 221 21.41 8.16 -2.66
N ALA A 222 20.37 8.77 -2.07
CA ALA A 222 20.51 10.02 -1.31
C ALA A 222 21.51 9.89 -0.15
N TYR A 223 21.46 8.79 0.60
CA TYR A 223 22.38 8.53 1.71
C TYR A 223 23.83 8.34 1.25
N LEU A 224 24.06 7.51 0.22
CA LEU A 224 25.39 7.25 -0.31
C LEU A 224 26.00 8.50 -0.98
N ASN A 225 25.18 9.29 -1.67
CA ASN A 225 25.60 10.55 -2.27
C ASN A 225 26.00 11.56 -1.17
N ALA A 226 25.22 11.66 -0.09
CA ALA A 226 25.55 12.53 1.05
C ALA A 226 26.86 12.15 1.75
N GLN A 227 27.26 10.87 1.74
CA GLN A 227 28.54 10.40 2.27
C GLN A 227 29.71 10.54 1.29
N GLY A 228 29.46 10.98 0.05
CA GLY A 228 30.45 10.92 -1.02
C GLY A 228 30.89 9.49 -1.35
N ALA A 229 30.10 8.50 -0.94
CA ALA A 229 30.37 7.07 -1.06
C ALA A 229 29.59 6.42 -2.21
N PHE A 230 28.74 7.18 -2.91
CA PHE A 230 28.16 6.76 -4.17
C PHE A 230 29.29 6.66 -5.21
N GLY A 231 29.78 5.45 -5.41
CA GLY A 231 30.80 5.18 -6.42
C GLY A 231 30.27 5.52 -7.79
N SER A 232 31.08 6.17 -8.62
CA SER A 232 30.71 6.61 -9.97
C SER A 232 30.39 5.48 -10.96
N VAL A 233 30.46 4.21 -10.54
CA VAL A 233 30.18 3.04 -11.38
C VAL A 233 29.66 1.87 -10.52
N GLY A 234 28.52 1.30 -10.93
CA GLY A 234 28.09 -0.04 -10.53
C GLY A 234 27.53 -0.13 -9.12
N ASN A 235 26.52 0.68 -8.78
CA ASN A 235 25.90 0.61 -7.47
C ASN A 235 24.73 -0.38 -7.47
N VAL A 236 24.72 -1.30 -6.51
CA VAL A 236 23.64 -2.30 -6.39
C VAL A 236 22.29 -1.63 -6.08
N VAL A 237 22.30 -0.37 -5.63
CA VAL A 237 21.11 0.46 -5.45
C VAL A 237 20.33 0.62 -6.76
N ASP A 238 21.01 0.74 -7.90
CA ASP A 238 20.42 1.03 -9.22
C ASP A 238 19.51 -0.14 -9.68
N THR A 239 19.85 -1.36 -9.25
CA THR A 239 19.01 -2.56 -9.44
C THR A 239 17.57 -2.38 -8.92
N GLY A 240 17.37 -1.60 -7.86
CA GLY A 240 16.06 -1.43 -7.27
C GLY A 240 15.15 -0.47 -8.05
N TRP A 241 15.68 0.50 -8.82
CA TRP A 241 14.88 1.27 -9.78
C TRP A 241 14.46 0.39 -10.96
N PHE A 242 15.41 -0.32 -11.57
CA PHE A 242 15.14 -1.26 -12.66
C PHE A 242 14.09 -2.31 -12.27
N ALA A 243 14.30 -3.02 -11.15
CA ALA A 243 13.36 -4.01 -10.66
C ALA A 243 12.02 -3.39 -10.24
N GLY A 244 12.06 -2.19 -9.64
CA GLY A 244 10.88 -1.45 -9.20
C GLY A 244 9.91 -1.17 -10.34
N PHE A 245 10.40 -0.63 -11.47
CA PHE A 245 9.56 -0.36 -12.64
C PHE A 245 9.01 -1.64 -13.27
N LEU A 246 9.80 -2.71 -13.36
CA LEU A 246 9.31 -3.99 -13.89
C LEU A 246 8.24 -4.62 -12.99
N LEU A 247 8.34 -4.48 -11.66
CA LEU A 247 7.30 -4.92 -10.74
C LEU A 247 6.01 -4.10 -10.91
N ILE A 248 6.11 -2.79 -11.16
CA ILE A 248 4.95 -1.95 -11.51
C ILE A 248 4.31 -2.42 -12.83
N ALA A 249 5.12 -2.77 -13.84
CA ALA A 249 4.64 -3.32 -15.11
C ALA A 249 3.93 -4.69 -14.92
N LEU A 250 4.47 -5.55 -14.05
CA LEU A 250 3.83 -6.81 -13.67
C LEU A 250 2.49 -6.57 -12.96
N ALA A 251 2.41 -5.56 -12.10
CA ALA A 251 1.15 -5.20 -11.46
C ALA A 251 0.09 -4.77 -12.49
N ALA A 252 0.48 -3.97 -13.49
CA ALA A 252 -0.40 -3.51 -14.55
C ALA A 252 -0.90 -4.65 -15.47
N THR A 253 -0.09 -5.70 -15.65
CA THR A 253 -0.42 -6.86 -16.49
C THR A 253 -1.02 -8.04 -15.72
N TYR A 254 -1.24 -7.88 -14.40
CA TYR A 254 -1.74 -8.93 -13.53
C TYR A 254 -3.11 -9.47 -14.03
N PRO A 255 -3.28 -10.80 -14.20
CA PRO A 255 -4.53 -11.38 -14.67
C PRO A 255 -5.68 -11.03 -13.73
N SER A 256 -6.67 -10.28 -14.22
CA SER A 256 -7.87 -9.98 -13.43
C SER A 256 -8.67 -11.26 -13.17
N ALA A 257 -8.75 -11.69 -11.90
CA ALA A 257 -9.72 -12.70 -11.48
C ALA A 257 -11.11 -12.05 -11.33
N ALA A 258 -12.17 -12.83 -11.53
CA ALA A 258 -13.53 -12.36 -11.29
C ALA A 258 -13.64 -11.84 -9.83
N PRO A 259 -14.29 -10.67 -9.61
CA PRO A 259 -14.45 -10.13 -8.27
C PRO A 259 -15.21 -11.16 -7.43
N LYS A 260 -14.53 -11.75 -6.44
CA LYS A 260 -15.23 -12.51 -5.41
C LYS A 260 -16.15 -11.54 -4.68
N VAL A 261 -17.40 -11.93 -4.43
CA VAL A 261 -18.29 -11.16 -3.54
C VAL A 261 -17.53 -10.96 -2.22
N ALA A 262 -17.47 -9.73 -1.74
CA ALA A 262 -16.78 -9.38 -0.50
C ALA A 262 -17.55 -9.95 0.69
N THR A 263 -17.40 -11.25 0.92
CA THR A 263 -17.81 -11.88 2.17
C THR A 263 -16.76 -11.55 3.22
N GLN A 264 -17.12 -10.59 4.05
CA GLN A 264 -16.45 -10.11 5.26
C GLN A 264 -15.13 -9.35 5.05
N GLN A 265 -15.04 -8.19 5.70
CA GLN A 265 -13.76 -7.50 5.90
C GLN A 265 -12.86 -8.45 6.68
N ALA A 266 -11.77 -8.91 6.05
CA ALA A 266 -10.79 -9.76 6.73
C ALA A 266 -10.29 -9.02 7.99
N PRO A 267 -10.14 -9.71 9.13
CA PRO A 267 -9.57 -9.11 10.33
C PRO A 267 -8.18 -8.55 10.00
N LEU A 268 -7.88 -7.36 10.54
CA LEU A 268 -6.55 -6.75 10.40
C LEU A 268 -5.52 -7.67 11.08
N ASP A 269 -4.44 -7.99 10.37
CA ASP A 269 -3.33 -8.76 10.96
C ASP A 269 -2.60 -7.95 12.03
N LEU A 270 -2.05 -8.64 13.03
CA LEU A 270 -1.34 -8.03 14.17
C LEU A 270 -0.20 -7.09 13.73
N TRP A 271 0.50 -7.43 12.65
CA TRP A 271 1.59 -6.61 12.10
C TRP A 271 1.08 -5.32 11.42
N GLN A 272 -0.14 -5.32 10.86
CA GLN A 272 -0.78 -4.13 10.30
C GLN A 272 -1.23 -3.17 11.41
N LEU A 273 -1.64 -3.73 12.55
CA LEU A 273 -1.92 -2.97 13.77
C LEU A 273 -0.64 -2.37 14.39
N ALA A 274 0.50 -3.06 14.26
CA ALA A 274 1.77 -2.63 14.80
C ALA A 274 2.45 -1.52 13.95
N LEU A 275 2.11 -1.36 12.67
CA LEU A 275 2.75 -0.40 11.75
C LEU A 275 2.86 1.05 12.27
N PRO A 276 1.82 1.67 12.86
CA PRO A 276 1.94 3.00 13.46
C PRO A 276 2.96 3.04 14.60
N TRP A 277 3.00 2.00 15.41
CA TRP A 277 4.00 1.85 16.48
C TRP A 277 5.40 1.64 15.90
N MET A 278 5.52 0.93 14.77
CA MET A 278 6.79 0.81 14.05
C MET A 278 7.27 2.17 13.53
N THR A 279 6.39 3.06 13.07
CA THR A 279 6.78 4.42 12.66
C THR A 279 7.25 5.28 13.83
N LEU A 280 6.63 5.12 15.01
CA LEU A 280 7.12 5.76 16.23
C LEU A 280 8.49 5.22 16.63
N LEU A 281 8.65 3.90 16.63
CA LEU A 281 9.91 3.25 16.96
C LEU A 281 11.01 3.67 15.99
N LEU A 282 10.71 3.85 14.70
CA LEU A 282 11.65 4.35 13.70
C LEU A 282 12.09 5.79 14.03
N ALA A 283 11.15 6.70 14.31
CA ALA A 283 11.45 8.08 14.68
C ALA A 283 12.26 8.14 15.99
N SER A 284 11.85 7.38 17.01
CA SER A 284 12.57 7.28 18.29
C SER A 284 13.96 6.66 18.13
N ALA A 285 14.15 5.70 17.22
CA ALA A 285 15.46 5.16 16.88
C ALA A 285 16.35 6.22 16.21
N GLY A 286 15.77 7.10 15.37
CA GLY A 286 16.46 8.26 14.81
C GLY A 286 16.94 9.25 15.88
N ASP A 287 16.08 9.55 16.87
CA ASP A 287 16.44 10.40 18.02
C ASP A 287 17.58 9.78 18.85
N VAL A 288 17.53 8.47 19.11
CA VAL A 288 18.58 7.74 19.82
C VAL A 288 19.88 7.73 19.01
N TYR A 289 19.81 7.49 17.69
CA TYR A 289 20.99 7.52 16.82
C TYR A 289 21.66 8.90 16.80
N SER A 290 20.87 9.97 16.68
CA SER A 290 21.35 11.35 16.76
C SER A 290 22.07 11.62 18.09
N SER A 291 21.45 11.19 19.19
CA SER A 291 22.02 11.34 20.54
C SER A 291 23.33 10.57 20.74
N VAL A 292 23.41 9.33 20.23
CA VAL A 292 24.60 8.47 20.35
C VAL A 292 25.74 8.95 19.45
N THR A 293 25.43 9.54 18.30
CA THR A 293 26.42 10.11 17.38
C THR A 293 26.91 11.50 17.79
N GLY A 294 26.43 12.02 18.92
CA GLY A 294 26.85 13.32 19.46
C GLY A 294 26.23 14.52 18.74
N HIS A 295 25.18 14.31 17.95
CA HIS A 295 24.39 15.40 17.39
C HIS A 295 23.38 15.90 18.44
N ASP A 296 23.30 17.21 18.63
CA ASP A 296 22.30 17.81 19.52
C ASP A 296 20.88 17.52 19.00
N ILE A 297 20.02 16.98 19.87
CA ILE A 297 18.57 16.95 19.60
C ILE A 297 18.10 18.40 19.57
N ASP A 298 17.79 18.90 18.39
CA ASP A 298 17.27 20.25 18.25
C ASP A 298 15.77 20.35 18.59
N LEU A 299 15.31 21.59 18.75
CA LEU A 299 13.91 21.87 19.06
C LEU A 299 12.96 21.29 17.99
N PHE A 300 13.40 21.18 16.74
CA PHE A 300 12.60 20.62 15.66
C PHE A 300 12.36 19.12 15.84
N MET A 301 13.42 18.31 16.03
CA MET A 301 13.27 16.87 16.32
C MET A 301 12.40 16.65 17.56
N SER A 302 12.68 17.37 18.65
CA SER A 302 11.90 17.28 19.89
C SER A 302 10.42 17.59 19.68
N SER A 303 10.12 18.61 18.86
CA SER A 303 8.74 19.00 18.52
C SER A 303 8.04 17.95 17.66
N CYS A 304 8.75 17.35 16.69
CA CYS A 304 8.21 16.25 15.89
C CYS A 304 7.89 15.03 16.76
N THR A 305 8.79 14.63 17.66
CA THR A 305 8.58 13.50 18.57
C THR A 305 7.44 13.76 19.54
N ALA A 306 7.34 14.97 20.09
CA ALA A 306 6.19 15.38 20.92
C ALA A 306 4.87 15.35 20.13
N ALA A 307 4.85 15.86 18.90
CA ALA A 307 3.68 15.82 18.04
C ALA A 307 3.26 14.38 17.71
N LEU A 308 4.21 13.49 17.41
CA LEU A 308 3.95 12.07 17.19
C LEU A 308 3.34 11.41 18.41
N ALA A 309 3.90 11.65 19.61
CA ALA A 309 3.37 11.10 20.86
C ALA A 309 1.92 11.53 21.09
N VAL A 310 1.60 12.82 20.88
CA VAL A 310 0.23 13.33 21.00
C VAL A 310 -0.70 12.70 19.96
N LEU A 311 -0.30 12.69 18.69
CA LEU A 311 -1.12 12.17 17.59
C LEU A 311 -1.39 10.67 17.75
N LEU A 312 -0.40 9.88 18.15
CA LEU A 312 -0.56 8.45 18.41
C LEU A 312 -1.45 8.18 19.62
N THR A 313 -1.32 8.98 20.68
CA THR A 313 -2.20 8.87 21.85
C THR A 313 -3.65 9.15 21.46
N VAL A 314 -3.89 10.22 20.68
CA VAL A 314 -5.22 10.53 20.15
C VAL A 314 -5.74 9.41 19.27
N ASN A 315 -4.91 8.86 18.36
CA ASN A 315 -5.29 7.74 17.51
C ASN A 315 -5.68 6.50 18.34
N MET A 316 -4.88 6.14 19.34
CA MET A 316 -5.16 5.03 20.24
C MET A 316 -6.47 5.20 21.02
N ILE A 317 -6.77 6.42 21.49
CA ILE A 317 -8.04 6.72 22.16
C ILE A 317 -9.22 6.55 21.20
N LEU A 318 -9.09 7.04 19.96
CA LEU A 318 -10.13 6.91 18.94
C LEU A 318 -10.34 5.46 18.51
N GLU A 319 -9.26 4.68 18.35
CA GLU A 319 -9.33 3.25 18.05
C GLU A 319 -10.02 2.48 19.18
N ARG A 320 -9.62 2.74 20.42
CA ARG A 320 -10.22 2.08 21.59
C ARG A 320 -11.69 2.47 21.76
N LYS A 321 -12.06 3.72 21.51
CA LYS A 321 -13.45 4.18 21.54
C LYS A 321 -14.31 3.42 20.52
N GLU A 322 -13.86 3.33 19.27
CA GLU A 322 -14.59 2.60 18.24
C GLU A 322 -14.66 1.10 18.53
N PHE A 323 -13.60 0.51 19.08
CA PHE A 323 -13.62 -0.89 19.50
C PHE A 323 -14.68 -1.15 20.59
N LEU A 324 -14.78 -0.24 21.57
CA LEU A 324 -15.80 -0.34 22.61
C LEU A 324 -17.23 -0.11 22.06
N GLU A 325 -17.41 0.83 21.15
CA GLU A 325 -18.69 1.06 20.47
C GLU A 325 -19.10 -0.19 19.67
N MET A 326 -18.17 -0.80 18.94
CA MET A 326 -18.41 -2.05 18.19
C MET A 326 -18.75 -3.23 19.11
N LEU A 327 -18.05 -3.38 20.25
CA LEU A 327 -18.39 -4.42 21.24
C LEU A 327 -19.79 -4.22 21.80
N THR A 328 -20.16 -2.96 22.11
CA THR A 328 -21.48 -2.63 22.63
C THR A 328 -22.57 -2.96 21.61
N ASP A 329 -22.33 -2.66 20.33
CA ASP A 329 -23.28 -3.00 19.26
C ASP A 329 -23.37 -4.51 19.02
N ILE A 330 -22.26 -5.26 19.10
CA ILE A 330 -22.26 -6.72 19.03
C ILE A 330 -23.08 -7.32 20.18
N GLU A 331 -22.88 -6.82 21.41
CA GLU A 331 -23.61 -7.30 22.59
C GLU A 331 -25.11 -6.98 22.50
N LYS A 332 -25.47 -5.79 22.00
CA LYS A 332 -26.87 -5.44 21.70
C LYS A 332 -27.47 -6.37 20.66
N THR A 333 -26.80 -6.59 19.53
CA THR A 333 -27.30 -7.51 18.49
C THR A 333 -27.45 -8.92 19.03
N HIS A 334 -26.49 -9.42 19.82
CA HIS A 334 -26.56 -10.75 20.41
C HIS A 334 -27.68 -10.88 21.44
N SER A 335 -27.91 -9.85 22.27
CA SER A 335 -28.99 -9.84 23.25
C SER A 335 -30.39 -9.77 22.59
N VAL A 336 -30.54 -8.98 21.52
CA VAL A 336 -31.75 -8.96 20.70
C VAL A 336 -31.99 -10.32 20.07
N LEU A 337 -30.96 -10.91 19.43
CA LEU A 337 -31.05 -12.24 18.81
C LEU A 337 -31.49 -13.30 19.83
N ASN A 338 -30.84 -13.35 21.00
CA ASN A 338 -31.17 -14.30 22.05
C ASN A 338 -32.60 -14.10 22.59
N ARG A 339 -33.07 -12.85 22.72
CA ARG A 339 -34.43 -12.54 23.15
C ARG A 339 -35.47 -13.02 22.13
N GLU A 340 -35.26 -12.74 20.85
CA GLU A 340 -36.15 -13.19 19.77
C GLU A 340 -36.18 -14.72 19.69
N PHE A 341 -35.03 -15.40 19.75
CA PHE A 341 -34.95 -16.86 19.81
C PHE A 341 -35.73 -17.44 20.99
N LYS A 342 -35.54 -16.89 22.20
CA LYS A 342 -36.23 -17.36 23.39
C LYS A 342 -37.74 -17.14 23.28
N THR A 343 -38.17 -16.02 22.70
CA THR A 343 -39.59 -15.69 22.49
C THR A 343 -40.23 -16.67 21.52
N ALA A 344 -39.56 -16.96 20.40
CA ALA A 344 -40.02 -17.98 19.45
C ALA A 344 -40.11 -19.37 20.08
N LEU A 345 -39.12 -19.76 20.89
CA LEU A 345 -39.10 -21.07 21.57
C LEU A 345 -40.26 -21.21 22.57
N VAL A 346 -40.55 -20.16 23.34
CA VAL A 346 -41.71 -20.12 24.24
C VAL A 346 -43.02 -20.22 23.45
N GLY A 347 -43.12 -19.55 22.30
CA GLY A 347 -44.26 -19.66 21.39
C GLY A 347 -44.49 -21.10 20.93
N ILE A 348 -43.43 -21.80 20.48
CA ILE A 348 -43.49 -23.21 20.08
C ILE A 348 -43.92 -24.11 21.24
N GLN A 349 -43.40 -23.89 22.45
CA GLN A 349 -43.75 -24.70 23.62
C GLN A 349 -45.23 -24.54 24.01
N GLN A 350 -45.73 -23.31 24.03
CA GLN A 350 -47.14 -23.02 24.32
C GLN A 350 -48.07 -23.63 23.27
N LEU A 351 -47.70 -23.55 21.99
CA LEU A 351 -48.39 -24.23 20.89
C LEU A 351 -48.38 -25.75 21.07
N SER A 352 -47.26 -26.36 21.47
CA SER A 352 -47.18 -27.80 21.73
C SER A 352 -48.07 -28.26 22.88
N GLU A 353 -48.24 -27.46 23.93
CA GLU A 353 -49.21 -27.76 25.00
C GLU A 353 -50.65 -27.67 24.49
N GLN A 354 -50.96 -26.67 23.66
CA GLN A 354 -52.27 -26.57 23.01
C GLN A 354 -52.55 -27.75 22.07
N VAL A 355 -51.56 -28.27 21.32
CA VAL A 355 -51.70 -29.52 20.54
C VAL A 355 -52.08 -30.66 21.48
N LYS A 356 -51.34 -30.83 22.59
CA LYS A 356 -51.54 -31.94 23.52
C LYS A 356 -52.93 -31.89 24.17
N ASP A 357 -53.45 -30.70 24.44
CA ASP A 357 -54.81 -30.51 24.95
C ASP A 357 -55.87 -30.66 23.84
N ALA A 358 -55.57 -30.26 22.60
CA ALA A 358 -56.45 -30.46 21.44
C ALA A 358 -56.48 -31.91 20.93
N ASP A 359 -55.44 -32.72 21.16
CA ASP A 359 -55.43 -34.16 20.85
C ASP A 359 -56.43 -34.94 21.74
N ARG A 360 -56.93 -34.31 22.81
CA ARG A 360 -58.10 -34.78 23.56
C ARG A 360 -59.45 -34.40 22.92
N ALA A 361 -59.46 -33.58 21.86
CA ALA A 361 -60.64 -33.05 21.18
C ALA A 361 -60.46 -32.93 19.63
N TYR A 362 -60.79 -34.01 18.91
CA TYR A 362 -61.05 -34.16 17.45
C TYR A 362 -60.47 -33.14 16.41
N ASP A 363 -59.51 -33.64 15.62
CA ASP A 363 -59.11 -33.46 14.19
C ASP A 363 -59.04 -32.08 13.48
N GLU A 364 -59.95 -31.13 13.68
CA GLU A 364 -59.95 -29.85 12.91
C GLU A 364 -58.92 -28.84 13.46
N GLY A 365 -58.74 -28.82 14.78
CA GLY A 365 -57.79 -27.93 15.46
C GLY A 365 -56.33 -28.21 15.12
N VAL A 366 -55.99 -29.48 14.87
CA VAL A 366 -54.61 -29.92 14.57
C VAL A 366 -54.11 -29.37 13.23
N ARG A 367 -54.98 -29.28 12.21
CA ARG A 367 -54.63 -28.73 10.89
C ARG A 367 -54.37 -27.23 10.90
N VAL A 368 -55.20 -26.46 11.61
CA VAL A 368 -55.00 -25.01 11.78
C VAL A 368 -53.69 -24.76 12.53
N LEU A 369 -53.39 -25.58 13.53
CA LEU A 369 -52.17 -25.43 14.32
C LEU A 369 -50.88 -25.77 13.55
N ALA A 370 -50.91 -26.81 12.71
CA ALA A 370 -49.76 -27.16 11.86
C ALA A 370 -49.42 -26.05 10.85
N ALA A 371 -50.44 -25.37 10.31
CA ALA A 371 -50.27 -24.22 9.43
C ALA A 371 -49.62 -23.03 10.16
N ASP A 372 -49.97 -22.82 11.44
CA ASP A 372 -49.44 -21.71 12.24
C ASP A 372 -47.98 -21.97 12.70
N ILE A 373 -47.63 -23.22 13.01
CA ILE A 373 -46.23 -23.63 13.27
C ILE A 373 -45.36 -23.38 12.04
N HIS A 374 -45.85 -23.74 10.85
CA HIS A 374 -45.15 -23.48 9.60
C HIS A 374 -44.93 -21.97 9.39
N HIS A 375 -45.94 -21.16 9.66
CA HIS A 375 -45.84 -19.70 9.52
C HIS A 375 -44.86 -19.08 10.53
N GLN A 376 -44.81 -19.58 11.77
CA GLN A 376 -43.82 -19.14 12.77
C GLN A 376 -42.40 -19.56 12.39
N ALA A 377 -42.21 -20.76 11.83
CA ALA A 377 -40.92 -21.22 11.33
C ALA A 377 -40.45 -20.37 10.14
N GLU A 378 -41.32 -20.07 9.18
CA GLU A 378 -41.02 -19.15 8.07
C GLU A 378 -40.67 -17.73 8.56
N ARG A 379 -41.38 -17.24 9.58
CA ARG A 379 -41.10 -15.92 10.15
C ARG A 379 -39.74 -15.89 10.86
N LEU A 380 -39.37 -16.98 11.53
CA LEU A 380 -38.06 -17.13 12.14
C LEU A 380 -36.96 -17.16 11.07
N ASP A 381 -37.18 -17.91 9.99
CA ASP A 381 -36.25 -18.04 8.87
C ASP A 381 -36.04 -16.69 8.17
N GLN A 382 -37.12 -15.93 7.91
CA GLN A 382 -37.04 -14.57 7.36
C GLN A 382 -36.33 -13.57 8.27
N LEU A 383 -36.48 -13.69 9.60
CA LEU A 383 -35.73 -12.86 10.55
C LEU A 383 -34.25 -13.21 10.55
N VAL A 384 -33.89 -14.49 10.45
CA VAL A 384 -32.50 -14.94 10.34
C VAL A 384 -31.87 -14.49 9.02
N GLU A 385 -32.59 -14.63 7.89
CA GLU A 385 -32.13 -14.16 6.57
C GLU A 385 -32.01 -12.63 6.51
N GLY A 386 -32.89 -11.88 7.17
CA GLY A 386 -32.80 -10.41 7.23
C GLY A 386 -31.65 -9.87 8.09
N MET A 387 -31.04 -10.72 8.92
CA MET A 387 -29.90 -10.37 9.78
C MET A 387 -28.54 -10.86 9.24
N LEU A 388 -28.53 -11.73 8.23
CA LEU A 388 -27.35 -12.15 7.46
C LEU A 388 -27.06 -11.19 6.30
#